data_AF-A0A238J3V6-F1
#
_entry.id   AF-A0A238J3V6-F1
#
_cell.length_a   1.000
_cell.length_b   1.000
_cell.length_c   1.000
_cell.angle_alpha   90.00
_cell.angle_beta   90.00
_cell.angle_gamma   90.00
#
_symmetry.space_group_name_H-M   'P 1'
#
loop_
_entity.id
_entity.type
_entity.pdbx_description
1 polymer ?
#
loop_
_entity_poly.entity_id
_entity_poly.type
_entity_poly.pdbx_seq_one_letter_code
_entity_poly.pdbx_strand_id
1 'polypeptide(L)'
;MLRSIPFNPVSMVFVLAAVLLVCGAGTALVVGSHLASVVGTSFAFLILGVVMAVAQPRLAPLGASVALIGQAIAFTAAFQGHPWQLDSHMMFFALLACLVSLRSIAALFLGTFIIALHHLSLSFIMPSLIYPTGGFLENLARTIFHAVIVLMETFALVATVHQLNRADRDMRHQNEALEDSLKDADRAKKEAVASKDRAETAQNEALEAKTAAEAALEQARKADEVRKAAELE
;
A
#
# COMPACT_ATOMS: atom_id res chain seq x y z
N MET A 1 13.24 11.07 -15.61
CA MET A 1 12.08 10.21 -15.29
C MET A 1 12.58 9.08 -14.39
N LEU A 2 12.63 9.31 -13.07
CA LEU A 2 13.07 8.30 -12.10
C LEU A 2 11.95 7.26 -11.99
N ARG A 3 12.18 6.04 -12.49
CA ARG A 3 11.34 4.88 -12.20
C ARG A 3 11.39 4.67 -10.69
N SER A 4 10.31 4.99 -9.99
CA SER A 4 10.13 4.60 -8.59
C SER A 4 10.21 3.08 -8.51
N ILE A 5 11.22 2.57 -7.81
CA ILE A 5 11.34 1.13 -7.52
C ILE A 5 10.04 0.71 -6.82
N PRO A 6 9.33 -0.33 -7.30
CA PRO A 6 8.08 -0.75 -6.67
C PRO A 6 8.36 -1.18 -5.23
N PHE A 7 7.82 -0.40 -4.29
CA PHE A 7 7.93 -0.65 -2.86
C PHE A 7 7.04 -1.84 -2.48
N ASN A 8 7.63 -3.00 -2.19
CA ASN A 8 6.91 -4.16 -1.66
C ASN A 8 7.04 -4.18 -0.13
N PRO A 9 5.95 -3.90 0.62
CA PRO A 9 6.02 -3.82 2.08
C PRO A 9 6.40 -5.14 2.73
N VAL A 10 6.02 -6.28 2.14
CA VAL A 10 6.39 -7.61 2.66
C VAL A 10 7.90 -7.81 2.57
N SER A 11 8.50 -7.52 1.42
CA SER A 11 9.95 -7.62 1.22
C SER A 11 10.70 -6.67 2.16
N MET A 12 10.20 -5.43 2.35
CA MET A 12 10.79 -4.50 3.30
C MET A 12 10.82 -5.07 4.72
N VAL A 13 9.71 -5.67 5.19
CA VAL A 13 9.64 -6.26 6.53
C VAL A 13 10.60 -7.44 6.68
N PHE A 14 10.74 -8.30 5.67
CA PHE A 14 11.74 -9.37 5.70
C PHE A 14 13.17 -8.86 5.72
N VAL A 15 13.48 -7.81 4.94
CA VAL A 15 14.80 -7.16 4.98
C VAL A 15 15.07 -6.58 6.36
N LEU A 16 14.10 -5.89 6.96
CA LEU A 16 14.22 -5.37 8.32
C LEU A 16 14.47 -6.50 9.33
N ALA A 17 13.76 -7.62 9.21
CA ALA A 17 13.98 -8.79 10.06
C ALA A 17 15.40 -9.36 9.91
N ALA A 18 15.93 -9.45 8.68
CA ALA A 18 17.29 -9.90 8.42
C ALA A 18 18.36 -8.93 8.98
N VAL A 19 18.11 -7.61 8.89
CA VAL A 19 18.98 -6.60 9.51
C VAL A 19 18.99 -6.77 11.03
N LEU A 20 17.82 -6.95 11.64
CA LEU A 20 17.71 -7.14 13.09
C LEU A 20 18.35 -8.44 13.58
N LEU A 21 18.39 -9.49 12.77
CA LEU A 21 19.18 -10.69 13.06
C LEU A 21 20.66 -10.34 13.25
N VAL A 22 21.23 -9.58 12.32
CA VAL A 22 22.64 -9.13 12.38
C VAL A 22 22.86 -8.22 13.60
N CYS A 23 21.94 -7.30 13.86
CA CYS A 23 22.00 -6.43 15.04
C CYS A 23 21.93 -7.25 16.34
N GLY A 24 21.01 -8.21 16.46
CA GLY A 24 20.89 -9.07 17.63
C GLY A 24 22.12 -9.94 17.86
N ALA A 25 22.72 -10.50 16.80
CA ALA A 25 23.98 -11.22 16.87
C ALA A 25 25.14 -10.32 17.34
N GLY A 26 25.24 -9.11 16.79
CA GLY A 26 26.23 -8.11 17.20
C GLY A 26 26.06 -7.70 18.67
N THR A 27 24.83 -7.44 19.11
CA THR A 27 24.50 -7.16 20.51
C THR A 27 24.92 -8.32 21.41
N ALA A 28 24.62 -9.57 21.04
CA ALA A 28 25.00 -10.72 21.84
C ALA A 28 26.52 -10.85 22.00
N LEU A 29 27.29 -10.54 20.96
CA LEU A 29 28.75 -10.49 21.02
C LEU A 29 29.27 -9.36 21.93
N VAL A 30 28.69 -8.16 21.83
CA VAL A 30 29.12 -6.98 22.61
C VAL A 30 28.78 -7.13 24.09
N VAL A 31 27.57 -7.63 24.39
CA VAL A 31 27.10 -7.86 25.76
C VAL A 31 27.72 -9.12 26.38
N GLY A 32 28.26 -10.03 25.57
CA GLY A 32 28.79 -11.32 26.03
C GLY A 32 27.70 -12.31 26.42
N SER A 33 26.54 -12.25 25.77
CA SER A 33 25.40 -13.14 26.04
C SER A 33 25.40 -14.39 25.14
N HIS A 34 24.33 -15.19 25.22
CA HIS A 34 24.24 -16.50 24.57
C HIS A 34 23.99 -16.40 23.04
N LEU A 35 25.02 -16.05 22.27
CA LEU A 35 24.96 -15.85 20.81
C LEU A 35 24.22 -16.96 20.05
N ALA A 36 24.53 -18.23 20.34
CA ALA A 36 23.91 -19.37 19.65
C ALA A 36 22.38 -19.40 19.82
N SER A 37 21.88 -19.05 21.02
CA SER A 37 20.44 -19.01 21.30
C SER A 37 19.74 -17.85 20.59
N VAL A 38 20.38 -16.68 20.56
CA VAL A 38 19.88 -15.47 19.89
C VAL A 38 19.78 -15.71 18.39
N VAL A 39 20.88 -16.17 17.78
CA VAL A 39 20.94 -16.45 16.35
C VAL A 39 20.01 -17.60 15.97
N GLY A 40 19.97 -18.68 16.75
CA GLY A 40 19.07 -19.81 16.51
C GLY A 40 17.60 -19.41 16.56
N THR A 41 17.20 -18.63 17.56
CA THR A 41 15.81 -18.13 17.69
C THR A 41 15.46 -17.19 16.54
N SER A 42 16.36 -16.25 16.21
CA SER A 42 16.17 -15.32 15.11
C SER A 42 16.00 -16.03 13.77
N PHE A 43 16.85 -17.00 13.45
CA PHE A 43 16.71 -17.81 12.24
C PHE A 43 15.44 -18.65 12.23
N ALA A 44 15.05 -19.25 13.36
CA ALA A 44 13.84 -20.07 13.44
C ALA A 44 12.59 -19.27 13.03
N PHE A 45 12.41 -18.06 13.57
CA PHE A 45 11.29 -17.20 13.21
C PHE A 45 11.40 -16.65 11.78
N LEU A 46 12.60 -16.26 11.34
CA LEU A 46 12.82 -15.76 9.98
C LEU A 46 12.51 -16.85 8.94
N ILE A 47 13.04 -18.06 9.14
CA ILE A 47 12.79 -19.21 8.27
C ILE A 47 11.31 -19.57 8.27
N LEU A 48 10.67 -19.65 9.44
CA LEU A 48 9.23 -19.92 9.52
C LEU A 48 8.41 -18.90 8.72
N GLY A 49 8.73 -17.62 8.88
CA GLY A 49 8.06 -16.54 8.14
C GLY A 49 8.28 -16.64 6.63
N VAL A 50 9.51 -16.91 6.19
CA VAL A 50 9.84 -17.11 4.77
C VAL A 50 9.13 -18.34 4.20
N VAL A 51 9.12 -19.46 4.93
CA VAL A 51 8.42 -20.69 4.52
C VAL A 51 6.92 -20.42 4.35
N MET A 52 6.28 -19.72 5.29
CA MET A 52 4.87 -19.33 5.15
C MET A 52 4.64 -18.49 3.89
N ALA A 53 5.50 -17.51 3.62
CA ALA A 53 5.37 -16.61 2.47
C ALA A 53 5.60 -17.33 1.13
N VAL A 54 6.56 -18.23 1.06
CA VAL A 54 6.92 -18.98 -0.16
C VAL A 54 5.92 -20.11 -0.42
N ALA A 55 5.50 -20.84 0.61
CA ALA A 55 4.55 -21.95 0.47
C ALA A 55 3.16 -21.46 0.05
N GLN A 56 2.71 -20.33 0.59
CA GLN A 56 1.42 -19.73 0.25
C GLN A 56 1.54 -18.20 0.19
N PRO A 57 1.59 -17.58 -1.01
CA PRO A 57 1.76 -16.13 -1.15
C PRO A 57 0.72 -15.28 -0.42
N ARG A 58 -0.50 -15.82 -0.21
CA ARG A 58 -1.55 -15.18 0.59
C ARG A 58 -1.19 -15.02 2.07
N LEU A 59 -0.32 -15.88 2.59
CA LEU A 59 0.17 -15.83 3.97
C LEU A 59 1.41 -14.93 4.13
N ALA A 60 1.94 -14.35 3.05
CA ALA A 60 3.18 -13.59 3.12
C ALA A 60 3.18 -12.44 4.15
N PRO A 61 2.09 -11.67 4.34
CA PRO A 61 2.02 -10.68 5.43
C PRO A 61 2.07 -11.31 6.84
N LEU A 62 1.45 -12.48 7.03
CA LEU A 62 1.48 -13.20 8.31
C LEU A 62 2.89 -13.75 8.56
N GLY A 63 3.53 -14.33 7.55
CA GLY A 63 4.91 -14.81 7.63
C GLY A 63 5.90 -13.67 7.94
N ALA A 64 5.74 -12.51 7.31
CA ALA A 64 6.54 -11.33 7.59
C ALA A 64 6.35 -10.83 9.04
N SER A 65 5.11 -10.87 9.56
CA SER A 65 4.83 -10.57 10.97
C SER A 65 5.53 -11.53 11.94
N VAL A 66 5.44 -12.83 11.69
CA VAL A 66 6.13 -13.87 12.47
C VAL A 66 7.63 -13.63 12.49
N ALA A 67 8.22 -13.39 11.31
CA ALA A 67 9.65 -13.14 11.18
C ALA A 67 10.09 -11.91 11.97
N LEU A 68 9.36 -10.79 11.84
CA LEU A 68 9.73 -9.51 12.45
C LEU A 68 9.55 -9.52 13.97
N ILE A 69 8.42 -10.00 14.49
CA ILE A 69 8.20 -10.07 15.94
C ILE A 69 9.15 -11.07 16.60
N GLY A 70 9.49 -12.16 15.90
CA GLY A 70 10.54 -13.08 16.34
C GLY A 70 11.89 -12.40 16.54
N GLN A 71 12.19 -11.33 15.79
CA GLN A 71 13.41 -10.55 16.01
C GLN A 71 13.36 -9.73 17.30
N ALA A 72 12.21 -9.18 17.70
CA ALA A 72 12.08 -8.51 18.99
C ALA A 72 12.37 -9.49 20.16
N ILE A 73 11.88 -10.73 20.04
CA ILE A 73 12.15 -11.81 21.01
C ILE A 73 13.66 -12.09 21.08
N ALA A 74 14.29 -12.38 19.93
CA ALA A 74 15.71 -12.70 19.88
C ALA A 74 16.59 -11.53 20.35
N PHE A 75 16.24 -10.30 19.97
CA PHE A 75 16.97 -9.10 20.35
C PHE A 75 16.87 -8.82 21.85
N THR A 76 15.68 -8.96 22.45
CA THR A 76 15.49 -8.81 23.90
C THR A 76 16.27 -9.88 24.66
N ALA A 77 16.28 -11.13 24.16
CA ALA A 77 17.07 -12.22 24.73
C ALA A 77 18.58 -11.97 24.65
N ALA A 78 19.07 -11.20 23.67
CA ALA A 78 20.48 -10.82 23.58
C ALA A 78 20.94 -9.96 24.76
N PHE A 79 20.01 -9.30 25.46
CA PHE A 79 20.27 -8.54 26.68
C PHE A 79 20.00 -9.35 27.96
N GLN A 80 19.81 -10.67 27.90
CA GLN A 80 19.55 -11.47 29.09
C GLN A 80 20.60 -11.23 30.19
N GLY A 81 20.15 -10.76 31.36
CA GLY A 81 21.01 -10.44 32.50
C GLY A 81 21.71 -9.07 32.41
N HIS A 82 21.49 -8.31 31.34
CA HIS A 82 21.98 -6.95 31.16
C HIS A 82 20.92 -5.93 31.61
N PRO A 83 21.30 -4.78 32.21
CA PRO A 83 20.33 -3.77 32.67
C PRO A 83 19.37 -3.28 31.57
N TRP A 84 19.84 -3.21 30.33
CA TRP A 84 19.02 -2.78 29.17
C TRP A 84 18.01 -3.81 28.67
N GLN A 85 17.93 -4.99 29.29
CA GLN A 85 16.93 -6.00 28.91
C GLN A 85 15.52 -5.44 28.98
N LEU A 86 15.19 -4.71 30.06
CA LEU A 86 13.86 -4.13 30.22
C LEU A 86 13.59 -3.06 29.16
N ASP A 87 14.55 -2.18 28.89
CA ASP A 87 14.43 -1.14 27.86
C ASP A 87 14.28 -1.73 26.45
N SER A 88 14.96 -2.84 26.17
CA SER A 88 14.88 -3.50 24.86
C SER A 88 13.50 -4.04 24.51
N HIS A 89 12.61 -4.22 25.50
CA HIS A 89 11.20 -4.58 25.26
C HIS A 89 10.45 -3.51 24.44
N MET A 90 10.95 -2.27 24.37
CA MET A 90 10.38 -1.24 23.49
C MET A 90 10.41 -1.65 22.00
N MET A 91 11.29 -2.59 21.63
CA MET A 91 11.33 -3.14 20.27
C MET A 91 10.04 -3.86 19.88
N PHE A 92 9.30 -4.46 20.83
CA PHE A 92 8.02 -5.11 20.50
C PHE A 92 7.00 -4.12 19.93
N PHE A 93 6.85 -2.96 20.57
CA PHE A 93 5.96 -1.88 20.11
C PHE A 93 6.44 -1.31 18.77
N ALA A 94 7.73 -0.95 18.69
CA ALA A 94 8.30 -0.37 17.48
C ALA A 94 8.13 -1.29 16.26
N LEU A 95 8.39 -2.59 16.43
CA LEU A 95 8.25 -3.56 15.34
C LEU A 95 6.78 -3.91 15.05
N LEU A 96 5.89 -3.90 16.03
CA LEU A 96 4.45 -4.04 15.80
C LEU A 96 3.93 -2.87 14.95
N ALA A 97 4.37 -1.64 15.22
CA ALA A 97 4.05 -0.46 14.42
C ALA A 97 4.56 -0.59 12.97
N CYS A 98 5.75 -1.16 12.74
CA CYS A 98 6.25 -1.42 11.39
C CYS A 98 5.31 -2.32 10.56
N LEU A 99 4.54 -3.21 11.19
CA LEU A 99 3.59 -4.10 10.49
C LEU A 99 2.42 -3.35 9.85
N VAL A 100 2.15 -2.08 10.19
CA VAL A 100 1.14 -1.25 9.50
C VAL A 100 1.42 -1.15 8.00
N SER A 101 2.70 -1.17 7.61
CA SER A 101 3.11 -1.17 6.20
C SER A 101 2.55 -2.35 5.40
N LEU A 102 2.28 -3.48 6.05
CA LEU A 102 1.73 -4.68 5.42
C LEU A 102 0.25 -4.55 5.03
N ARG A 103 -0.44 -3.49 5.49
CA ARG A 103 -1.87 -3.24 5.24
C ARG A 103 -2.79 -4.42 5.65
N SER A 104 -2.31 -5.31 6.52
CA SER A 104 -2.98 -6.55 6.91
C SER A 104 -3.35 -6.55 8.39
N ILE A 105 -4.65 -6.48 8.67
CA ILE A 105 -5.19 -6.57 10.04
C ILE A 105 -4.88 -7.95 10.66
N ALA A 106 -4.93 -9.02 9.85
CA ALA A 106 -4.59 -10.36 10.31
C ALA A 106 -3.11 -10.47 10.75
N ALA A 107 -2.20 -9.80 10.03
CA ALA A 107 -0.78 -9.76 10.41
C ALA A 107 -0.57 -9.00 11.73
N LEU A 108 -1.28 -7.88 11.95
CA LEU A 108 -1.24 -7.15 13.22
C LEU A 108 -1.73 -8.01 14.40
N PHE A 109 -2.86 -8.71 14.22
CA PHE A 109 -3.38 -9.61 15.26
C PHE A 109 -2.43 -10.77 15.53
N LEU A 110 -1.84 -11.38 14.49
CA LEU A 110 -0.86 -12.45 14.68
C LEU A 110 0.37 -11.96 15.43
N GLY A 111 0.94 -10.81 15.07
CA GLY A 111 2.06 -10.22 15.78
C GLY A 111 1.74 -9.95 17.25
N THR A 112 0.60 -9.32 17.51
CA THR A 112 0.10 -9.07 18.88
C THR A 112 -0.09 -10.36 19.66
N PHE A 113 -0.64 -11.39 19.03
CA PHE A 113 -0.81 -12.70 19.65
C PHE A 113 0.52 -13.35 20.02
N ILE A 114 1.53 -13.28 19.15
CA ILE A 114 2.88 -13.79 19.45
C ILE A 114 3.49 -13.05 20.65
N ILE A 115 3.36 -11.72 20.69
CA ILE A 115 3.81 -10.89 21.82
C ILE A 115 3.12 -11.34 23.10
N ALA A 116 1.78 -11.42 23.10
CA ALA A 116 1.01 -11.82 24.26
C ALA A 116 1.38 -13.23 24.74
N LEU A 117 1.48 -14.20 23.83
CA LEU A 117 1.86 -15.57 24.14
C LEU A 117 3.28 -15.64 24.73
N HIS A 118 4.23 -14.90 24.16
CA HIS A 118 5.60 -14.82 24.66
C HIS A 118 5.64 -14.27 26.10
N HIS A 119 5.00 -13.11 26.34
CA HIS A 119 4.99 -12.47 27.65
C HIS A 119 4.26 -13.32 28.70
N LEU A 120 3.13 -13.94 28.33
CA LEU A 120 2.38 -14.81 29.23
C LEU A 120 3.20 -16.06 29.58
N SER A 121 3.81 -16.70 28.59
CA SER A 121 4.63 -17.91 28.80
C SER A 121 5.81 -17.60 29.74
N LEU A 122 6.53 -16.50 29.49
CA LEU A 122 7.65 -16.11 30.33
C LEU A 122 7.20 -15.66 31.73
N SER A 123 6.02 -15.03 31.87
CA SER A 123 5.48 -14.62 33.17
C SER A 123 5.24 -15.80 34.12
N PHE A 124 5.06 -17.02 33.60
CA PHE A 124 4.89 -18.24 34.42
C PHE A 124 6.15 -19.11 34.48
N ILE A 125 6.90 -19.25 33.37
CA ILE A 125 8.00 -20.21 33.27
C ILE A 125 9.33 -19.60 33.74
N MET A 126 9.63 -18.36 33.32
CA MET A 126 10.88 -17.67 33.65
C MET A 126 10.63 -16.15 33.84
N PRO A 127 10.01 -15.73 34.95
CA PRO A 127 9.59 -14.34 35.15
C PRO A 127 10.77 -13.35 35.15
N SER A 128 11.95 -13.81 35.56
CA SER A 128 13.19 -13.02 35.58
C SER A 128 13.64 -12.54 34.20
N LEU A 129 13.16 -13.17 33.11
CA LEU A 129 13.44 -12.72 31.74
C LEU A 129 12.59 -11.52 31.29
N ILE A 130 11.54 -11.20 32.04
CA ILE A 130 10.71 -10.00 31.80
C ILE A 130 10.97 -8.97 32.90
N TYR A 131 10.91 -9.39 34.17
CA TYR A 131 11.07 -8.53 35.33
C TYR A 131 12.17 -9.11 36.24
N PRO A 132 13.42 -8.63 36.11
CA PRO A 132 14.56 -9.15 36.85
C PRO A 132 14.47 -8.95 38.37
N THR A 133 13.68 -7.96 38.81
CA THR A 133 13.51 -7.58 40.22
C THR A 133 12.03 -7.36 40.53
N GLY A 134 11.63 -7.59 41.78
CA GLY A 134 10.24 -7.42 42.24
C GLY A 134 9.58 -8.73 42.68
N GLY A 135 8.53 -8.62 43.49
CA GLY A 135 7.72 -9.75 43.92
C GLY A 135 6.71 -10.20 42.86
N PHE A 136 6.09 -11.37 43.04
CA PHE A 136 5.12 -11.91 42.08
C PHE A 136 3.96 -10.95 41.76
N LEU A 137 3.35 -10.32 42.79
CA LEU A 137 2.25 -9.37 42.58
C LEU A 137 2.67 -8.13 41.80
N GLU A 138 3.88 -7.61 42.07
CA GLU A 138 4.42 -6.45 41.35
C GLU A 138 4.66 -6.79 39.87
N ASN A 139 5.27 -7.95 39.60
CA ASN A 139 5.51 -8.42 38.25
C ASN A 139 4.20 -8.67 37.50
N LEU A 140 3.19 -9.24 38.16
CA LEU A 140 1.86 -9.40 37.58
C LEU A 140 1.20 -8.05 37.24
N ALA A 141 1.30 -7.06 38.13
CA ALA A 141 0.78 -5.72 37.89
C ALA A 141 1.48 -5.05 36.69
N ARG A 142 2.80 -5.20 36.57
CA ARG A 142 3.57 -4.72 35.41
C ARG A 142 3.16 -5.44 34.12
N THR A 143 2.94 -6.75 34.15
CA THR A 143 2.45 -7.51 32.99
C THR A 143 1.09 -6.99 32.54
N ILE A 144 0.15 -6.77 33.47
CA ILE A 144 -1.18 -6.25 33.16
C ILE A 144 -1.10 -4.85 32.57
N PHE A 145 -0.29 -3.97 33.18
CA PHE A 145 -0.09 -2.61 32.68
C PHE A 145 0.47 -2.62 31.25
N HIS A 146 1.50 -3.43 31.00
CA HIS A 146 2.08 -3.58 29.67
C HIS A 146 1.08 -4.16 28.67
N ALA A 147 0.27 -5.15 29.06
CA ALA A 147 -0.77 -5.72 28.21
C ALA A 147 -1.81 -4.67 27.78
N VAL A 148 -2.21 -3.76 28.69
CA VAL A 148 -3.10 -2.64 28.34
C VAL A 148 -2.46 -1.73 27.29
N ILE A 149 -1.18 -1.39 27.44
CA ILE A 149 -0.46 -0.57 26.45
C ILE A 149 -0.43 -1.24 25.08
N VAL A 150 -0.08 -2.54 25.01
CA VAL A 150 -0.05 -3.29 23.75
C VAL A 150 -1.44 -3.35 23.10
N LEU A 151 -2.51 -3.50 23.89
CA LEU A 151 -3.88 -3.48 23.37
C LEU A 151 -4.26 -2.10 22.81
N MET A 152 -3.89 -1.02 23.50
CA MET A 152 -4.11 0.35 23.02
C MET A 152 -3.36 0.62 21.72
N GLU A 153 -2.09 0.23 21.64
CA GLU A 153 -1.29 0.32 20.41
C GLU A 153 -1.96 -0.47 19.29
N THR A 154 -2.25 -1.75 19.52
CA THR A 154 -2.86 -2.64 18.52
C THR A 154 -4.17 -2.05 17.98
N PHE A 155 -5.02 -1.50 18.85
CA PHE A 155 -6.25 -0.84 18.45
C PHE A 155 -5.98 0.36 17.52
N ALA A 156 -5.05 1.23 17.87
CA ALA A 156 -4.68 2.39 17.06
C ALA A 156 -4.11 1.97 15.69
N LEU A 157 -3.26 0.94 15.65
CA LEU A 157 -2.67 0.41 14.42
C LEU A 157 -3.74 -0.23 13.53
N VAL A 158 -4.68 -0.99 14.10
CA VAL A 158 -5.80 -1.59 13.35
C VAL A 158 -6.72 -0.50 12.77
N ALA A 159 -7.05 0.53 13.55
CA ALA A 159 -7.83 1.67 13.06
C ALA A 159 -7.12 2.38 11.90
N THR A 160 -5.80 2.56 12.01
CA THR A 160 -4.96 3.17 10.97
C THR A 160 -4.95 2.33 9.69
N VAL A 161 -4.71 1.01 9.78
CA VAL A 161 -4.76 0.11 8.62
C VAL A 161 -6.14 0.07 8.00
N HIS A 162 -7.20 0.11 8.80
CA HIS A 162 -8.57 0.16 8.29
C HIS A 162 -8.85 1.43 7.47
N GLN A 163 -8.45 2.61 7.97
CA GLN A 163 -8.60 3.87 7.24
C GLN A 163 -7.80 3.87 5.93
N LEU A 164 -6.56 3.38 5.98
CA LEU A 164 -5.69 3.31 4.81
C LEU A 164 -6.25 2.36 3.74
N ASN A 165 -6.78 1.20 4.14
CA ASN A 165 -7.44 0.27 3.24
C ASN A 165 -8.74 0.83 2.64
N ARG A 166 -9.47 1.69 3.36
CA ARG A 166 -10.64 2.39 2.82
C ARG A 166 -10.24 3.45 1.80
N ALA A 167 -9.26 4.29 2.13
CA ALA A 167 -8.72 5.28 1.20
C ALA A 167 -8.18 4.64 -0.09
N ASP A 168 -7.49 3.51 0.01
CA ASP A 168 -6.98 2.77 -1.16
C ASP A 168 -8.13 2.21 -2.03
N ARG A 169 -9.28 1.85 -1.46
CA ARG A 169 -10.48 1.42 -2.22
C ARG A 169 -11.17 2.60 -2.88
N ASP A 170 -11.37 3.68 -2.14
CA ASP A 170 -12.03 4.89 -2.65
C ASP A 170 -11.24 5.50 -3.82
N MET A 171 -9.91 5.54 -3.71
CA MET A 171 -9.03 5.99 -4.80
C MET A 171 -9.12 5.10 -6.04
N ARG A 172 -9.27 3.77 -5.89
CA ARG A 172 -9.46 2.86 -7.03
C ARG A 172 -10.78 3.12 -7.74
N HIS A 173 -11.87 3.28 -7.00
CA HIS A 173 -13.17 3.62 -7.56
C HIS A 173 -13.17 4.97 -8.27
N GLN A 174 -12.50 5.98 -7.70
CA GLN A 174 -12.36 7.29 -8.34
C GLN A 174 -11.53 7.23 -9.62
N ASN A 175 -10.45 6.45 -9.65
CA ASN A 175 -9.63 6.28 -10.84
C ASN A 175 -10.38 5.54 -11.96
N GLU A 176 -11.16 4.51 -11.62
CA GLU A 176 -12.03 3.81 -12.58
C GLU A 176 -13.07 4.77 -13.17
N ALA A 177 -13.76 5.55 -12.33
CA ALA A 177 -14.73 6.55 -12.79
C ALA A 177 -14.10 7.66 -13.64
N LEU A 178 -12.87 8.06 -13.30
CA LEU A 178 -12.10 9.03 -14.08
C LEU A 178 -11.70 8.46 -15.45
N GLU A 179 -11.28 7.20 -15.51
CA GLU A 179 -10.94 6.53 -16.76
C GLU A 179 -12.14 6.47 -17.71
N ASP A 180 -13.32 6.14 -17.19
CA ASP A 180 -14.56 6.13 -17.97
C ASP A 180 -14.97 7.54 -18.41
N SER A 181 -14.86 8.53 -17.53
CA SER A 181 -15.12 9.94 -17.88
C SER A 181 -14.18 10.44 -18.99
N LEU A 182 -12.91 10.02 -18.97
CA LEU A 182 -11.93 10.35 -20.02
C LEU A 182 -12.29 9.68 -21.36
N LYS A 183 -12.76 8.43 -21.34
CA LYS A 183 -13.24 7.74 -22.56
C LYS A 183 -14.48 8.43 -23.15
N ASP A 184 -15.41 8.86 -22.31
CA ASP A 184 -16.61 9.58 -22.75
C ASP A 184 -16.27 10.96 -23.29
N ALA A 185 -15.35 11.69 -22.65
CA ALA A 185 -14.86 12.97 -23.15
C ALA A 185 -14.13 12.81 -24.49
N ASP A 186 -13.33 11.75 -24.68
CA ASP A 186 -12.67 11.47 -25.96
C ASP A 186 -13.69 11.13 -27.06
N ARG A 187 -14.75 10.39 -26.74
CA ARG A 187 -15.86 10.11 -27.67
C ARG A 187 -16.60 11.39 -28.06
N ALA A 188 -16.99 12.21 -27.08
CA ALA A 188 -17.67 13.48 -27.33
C ALA A 188 -16.79 14.44 -28.16
N LYS A 189 -15.47 14.45 -27.91
CA LYS A 189 -14.52 15.23 -28.72
C LYS A 189 -14.47 14.74 -30.16
N LYS A 190 -14.40 13.43 -30.39
CA LYS A 190 -14.42 12.84 -31.75
C LYS A 190 -15.71 13.15 -32.48
N GLU A 191 -16.85 13.06 -31.80
CA GLU A 191 -18.16 13.42 -32.36
C GLU A 191 -18.25 14.91 -32.71
N ALA A 192 -17.75 15.79 -31.84
CA ALA A 192 -17.70 17.23 -32.08
C ALA A 192 -16.83 17.58 -33.30
N VAL A 193 -15.65 16.94 -33.42
CA VAL A 193 -14.78 17.11 -34.61
C VAL A 193 -15.51 16.63 -35.87
N ALA A 194 -16.09 15.42 -35.85
CA ALA A 194 -16.83 14.89 -37.00
C ALA A 194 -18.08 15.73 -37.36
N SER A 195 -18.72 16.36 -36.37
CA SER A 195 -19.82 17.30 -36.62
C SER A 195 -19.34 18.60 -37.25
N LYS A 196 -18.20 19.13 -36.80
CA LYS A 196 -17.57 20.33 -37.36
C LYS A 196 -17.18 20.09 -38.82
N ASP A 197 -16.52 18.96 -39.12
CA ASP A 197 -16.09 18.62 -40.47
C ASP A 197 -17.28 18.47 -41.43
N ARG A 198 -18.39 17.87 -40.96
CA ARG A 198 -19.64 17.80 -41.73
C ARG A 198 -20.28 19.16 -41.97
N ALA A 199 -20.28 20.04 -40.97
CA ALA A 199 -20.81 21.39 -41.11
C ALA A 199 -19.98 22.23 -42.10
N GLU A 200 -18.66 22.13 -42.04
CA GLU A 200 -17.75 22.77 -43.01
C GLU A 200 -17.98 22.24 -44.43
N THR A 201 -18.14 20.92 -44.59
CA THR A 201 -18.47 20.31 -45.89
C THR A 201 -19.79 20.83 -46.45
N ALA A 202 -20.86 20.81 -45.66
CA ALA A 202 -22.17 21.29 -46.08
C ALA A 202 -22.17 22.79 -46.40
N GLN A 203 -21.39 23.60 -45.69
CA GLN A 203 -21.22 25.03 -45.98
C GLN A 203 -20.55 25.23 -47.35
N ASN A 204 -19.51 24.46 -47.65
CA ASN A 204 -18.82 24.53 -48.94
C ASN A 204 -19.75 24.11 -50.09
N GLU A 205 -20.48 23.00 -49.94
CA GLU A 205 -21.48 22.55 -50.93
C GLU A 205 -22.57 23.60 -51.16
N ALA A 206 -23.06 24.24 -50.10
CA ALA A 206 -24.06 25.31 -50.20
C ALA A 206 -23.52 26.53 -50.95
N LEU A 207 -22.24 26.88 -50.72
CA LEU A 207 -21.57 27.98 -51.43
C LEU A 207 -21.40 27.66 -52.91
N GLU A 208 -21.01 26.44 -53.25
CA GLU A 208 -20.90 25.96 -54.64
C GLU A 208 -22.26 25.97 -55.33
N ALA A 209 -23.30 25.44 -54.69
CA ALA A 209 -24.66 25.43 -55.23
C ALA A 209 -25.21 26.85 -55.45
N LYS A 210 -24.95 27.77 -54.52
CA LYS A 210 -25.31 29.20 -54.67
C LYS A 210 -24.61 29.81 -55.88
N THR A 211 -23.30 29.58 -56.01
CA THR A 211 -22.50 30.11 -57.13
C THR A 211 -22.99 29.56 -58.47
N ALA A 212 -23.31 28.26 -58.54
CA ALA A 212 -23.87 27.62 -59.73
C ALA A 212 -25.26 28.18 -60.09
N ALA A 213 -26.11 28.41 -59.09
CA ALA A 213 -27.44 28.99 -59.29
C ALA A 213 -27.35 30.43 -59.82
N GLU A 214 -26.47 31.27 -59.26
CA GLU A 214 -26.23 32.64 -59.75
C GLU A 214 -25.74 32.64 -61.21
N ALA A 215 -24.82 31.73 -61.56
CA ALA A 215 -24.33 31.58 -62.94
C ALA A 215 -25.45 31.15 -63.91
N ALA A 216 -26.30 30.20 -63.51
CA ALA A 216 -27.43 29.76 -64.33
C ALA A 216 -28.48 30.86 -64.56
N LEU A 217 -28.75 31.67 -63.53
CA LEU A 217 -29.66 32.82 -63.61
C LEU A 217 -29.14 33.89 -64.57
N GLU A 218 -27.84 34.17 -64.51
CA GLU A 218 -27.19 35.11 -65.44
C GLU A 218 -27.22 34.59 -66.89
N GLN A 219 -27.01 33.29 -67.10
CA GLN A 219 -27.16 32.69 -68.44
C GLN A 219 -28.60 32.78 -68.96
N ALA A 220 -29.59 32.47 -68.11
CA ALA A 220 -31.00 32.58 -68.47
C ALA A 220 -31.40 34.01 -68.82
N ARG A 221 -30.91 35.00 -68.06
CA ARG A 221 -31.12 36.42 -68.35
C ARG A 221 -30.54 36.81 -69.71
N LYS A 222 -29.30 36.42 -70.00
CA LYS A 222 -28.67 36.65 -71.31
C LYS A 222 -29.47 36.01 -72.45
N ALA A 223 -29.94 34.78 -72.27
CA ALA A 223 -30.75 34.10 -73.27
C ALA A 223 -32.10 34.79 -73.53
N ASP A 224 -32.76 35.30 -72.49
CA ASP A 224 -34.04 36.02 -72.61
C ASP A 224 -33.85 37.41 -73.26
N GLU A 225 -32.73 38.10 -72.99
CA GLU A 225 -32.33 39.33 -73.70
C GLU A 225 -32.10 39.07 -75.19
N VAL A 226 -31.42 37.97 -75.55
CA VAL A 226 -31.23 37.56 -76.96
C VAL A 226 -32.57 37.22 -77.63
N ARG A 227 -33.47 36.51 -76.95
CA ARG A 227 -34.80 36.18 -77.50
C ARG A 227 -35.62 37.43 -77.80
N LYS A 228 -35.66 38.38 -76.85
CA LYS A 228 -36.38 39.66 -77.03
C LYS A 228 -35.82 40.50 -78.17
N ALA A 229 -34.49 40.48 -78.38
CA ALA A 229 -33.88 41.15 -79.51
C ALA A 229 -34.31 40.53 -80.86
N ALA A 230 -34.45 39.20 -80.92
CA ALA A 230 -34.90 38.49 -82.12
C ALA A 230 -36.40 38.63 -82.42
N GLU A 231 -37.24 38.91 -81.41
CA GLU A 231 -38.70 39.16 -81.59
C GLU A 231 -39.01 40.60 -82.08
N LEU A 232 -38.02 41.51 -82.08
CA LEU A 232 -38.17 42.91 -82.49
C LEU A 232 -37.67 43.21 -83.92
N GLU A 233 -37.07 42.23 -84.60
CA GLU A 233 -36.73 42.26 -86.04
C GLU A 233 -37.85 41.65 -86.89
#